data_AF-A0A1I0PYU9-F1
#
_entry.id   AF-A0A1I0PYU9-F1
#
_cell.length_a   1.000
_cell.length_b   1.000
_cell.length_c   1.000
_cell.angle_alpha   90.00
_cell.angle_beta   90.00
_cell.angle_gamma   90.00
#
_symmetry.space_group_name_H-M   'P 1'
#
loop_
_entity.id
_entity.type
_entity.pdbx_description
1 polymer ?
#
loop_
_entity_poly.entity_id
_entity_poly.type
_entity_poly.pdbx_seq_one_letter_code
_entity_poly.pdbx_strand_id
1 'polypeptide(L)'
;MLKFLKLFIPAGAGTASVLTLAYFLADQFVTDMPAPMRGTLIQPANAQETAAVEPDPTEEGATVVAGGLGLGRLALEEEVAAWDIDVRPDGLGLPAGSGDVWTGEEVFVEKCAACHGDFGEAVGRWPVLAGGLNTLSDDDPVKTIGSYWPYLSTVYDYVNRAMPFGEAQSLEPDEIYAITAYLLYVNDLVEDDFTLSNENFLDVQMPNVDNFYMDDRLTVEMPLFQSADVCMENCKDSVEITMNAMVLDVTPETETAETTVVEEVAEEVVEETAVEEVAVEDAAAAGPDPALVAAGEGAFRACKACHQVGEGAVNRSGPHLNDVLGRTIGSVDGFRYSATFADAMAAGDVWTKEALAAFLTDPKGAMPGTKMSFRGVRNEEDIAALTAYLQSFAAE
;
A
#
# COMPACT_ATOMS: atom_id res chain seq x y z
N MET A 1 -33.48 -40.33 -62.91
CA MET A 1 -32.11 -40.39 -62.36
C MET A 1 -31.13 -39.38 -62.96
N LEU A 2 -31.13 -39.06 -64.26
CA LEU A 2 -30.07 -38.21 -64.86
C LEU A 2 -30.11 -36.69 -64.57
N LYS A 3 -31.20 -36.14 -64.01
CA LYS A 3 -31.28 -34.69 -63.68
C LYS A 3 -30.68 -34.34 -62.32
N PHE A 4 -30.79 -35.24 -61.34
CA PHE A 4 -30.19 -35.06 -60.01
C PHE A 4 -28.66 -35.13 -60.08
N LEU A 5 -28.10 -36.04 -60.87
CA LEU A 5 -26.64 -36.17 -61.03
C LEU A 5 -25.97 -34.89 -61.56
N LYS A 6 -26.68 -34.10 -62.40
CA LYS A 6 -26.17 -32.83 -62.94
C LYS A 6 -26.12 -31.69 -61.91
N LEU A 7 -26.85 -31.81 -60.80
CA LEU A 7 -26.83 -30.82 -59.70
C LEU A 7 -25.77 -31.15 -58.64
N PHE A 8 -25.56 -32.43 -58.35
CA PHE A 8 -24.63 -32.84 -57.28
C PHE A 8 -23.16 -32.88 -57.70
N ILE A 9 -22.86 -33.08 -58.99
CA ILE A 9 -21.48 -33.03 -59.51
C ILE A 9 -20.82 -31.64 -59.31
N PRO A 10 -21.44 -30.51 -59.71
CA PRO A 10 -20.81 -29.20 -59.50
C PRO A 10 -20.75 -28.80 -58.02
N ALA A 11 -21.73 -29.20 -57.21
CA ALA A 11 -21.71 -28.95 -55.77
C ALA A 11 -20.58 -29.73 -55.07
N GLY A 12 -20.45 -31.03 -55.34
CA GLY A 12 -19.40 -31.87 -54.75
C GLY A 12 -17.99 -31.48 -55.23
N ALA A 13 -17.85 -31.09 -56.50
CA ALA A 13 -16.59 -30.57 -57.03
C ALA A 13 -16.21 -29.24 -56.33
N GLY A 14 -17.18 -28.34 -56.12
CA GLY A 14 -16.95 -27.09 -55.40
C GLY A 14 -16.49 -27.30 -53.96
N THR A 15 -17.14 -28.20 -53.20
CA THR A 15 -16.76 -28.48 -51.81
C THR A 15 -15.37 -29.11 -51.72
N ALA A 16 -15.05 -30.06 -52.61
CA ALA A 16 -13.72 -30.67 -52.67
C ALA A 16 -12.63 -29.65 -53.02
N SER A 17 -12.88 -28.74 -53.95
CA SER A 17 -11.93 -27.67 -54.30
C SER A 17 -11.69 -26.70 -53.14
N VAL A 18 -12.74 -26.31 -52.41
CA VAL A 18 -12.60 -25.42 -51.23
C VAL A 18 -11.82 -26.10 -50.11
N LEU A 19 -12.12 -27.38 -49.81
CA LEU A 19 -11.40 -28.14 -48.77
C LEU A 19 -9.94 -28.39 -49.15
N THR A 20 -9.66 -28.67 -50.43
CA THR A 20 -8.30 -28.87 -50.93
C THR A 20 -7.50 -27.56 -50.87
N LEU A 21 -8.12 -26.43 -51.26
CA LEU A 21 -7.50 -25.12 -51.17
C LEU A 21 -7.23 -24.72 -49.71
N ALA A 22 -8.15 -24.99 -48.79
CA ALA A 22 -7.95 -24.76 -47.36
C ALA A 22 -6.81 -25.60 -46.79
N TYR A 23 -6.68 -26.87 -47.18
CA TYR A 23 -5.57 -27.73 -46.77
C TYR A 23 -4.22 -27.22 -47.29
N PHE A 24 -4.13 -26.80 -48.56
CA PHE A 24 -2.89 -26.26 -49.13
C PHE A 24 -2.51 -24.87 -48.61
N LEU A 25 -3.48 -24.06 -48.17
CA LEU A 25 -3.23 -22.73 -47.61
C LEU A 25 -2.99 -22.74 -46.09
N ALA A 26 -3.41 -23.79 -45.38
CA ALA A 26 -3.20 -23.91 -43.93
C ALA A 26 -1.71 -23.91 -43.54
N ASP A 27 -0.84 -24.47 -44.39
CA ASP A 27 0.62 -24.51 -44.15
C ASP A 27 1.37 -23.28 -44.69
N GLN A 28 0.73 -22.39 -45.47
CA GLN A 28 1.44 -21.24 -46.07
C GLN A 28 1.64 -20.05 -45.12
N PHE A 29 0.97 -20.04 -43.96
CA PHE A 29 1.12 -18.99 -42.93
C PHE A 29 1.76 -19.50 -41.63
N VAL A 30 2.16 -20.78 -41.58
CA VAL A 30 3.02 -21.29 -40.51
C VAL A 30 4.46 -21.05 -40.93
N THR A 31 5.02 -19.91 -40.50
CA THR A 31 6.47 -19.69 -40.60
C THR A 31 7.17 -20.71 -39.70
N ASP A 32 7.85 -21.70 -40.28
CA ASP A 32 8.83 -22.51 -39.54
C ASP A 32 9.91 -21.58 -39.01
N MET A 33 9.96 -21.40 -37.69
CA MET A 33 11.05 -20.66 -37.04
C MET A 33 12.35 -21.47 -37.20
N PRO A 34 13.38 -20.95 -37.88
CA PRO A 34 14.67 -21.59 -37.86
C PRO A 34 15.27 -21.51 -36.45
N ALA A 35 15.51 -22.66 -35.84
CA ALA A 35 16.43 -22.74 -34.70
C ALA A 35 17.85 -22.38 -35.22
N PRO A 36 18.59 -21.44 -34.60
CA PRO A 36 18.45 -20.90 -33.26
C PRO A 36 18.29 -19.36 -33.24
N MET A 37 17.09 -18.84 -32.93
CA MET A 37 16.88 -17.46 -32.45
C MET A 37 16.44 -17.41 -30.98
N ARG A 38 16.79 -18.43 -30.19
CA ARG A 38 16.55 -18.44 -28.73
C ARG A 38 17.73 -17.91 -27.90
N GLY A 39 18.86 -17.60 -28.52
CA GLY A 39 20.09 -17.23 -27.81
C GLY A 39 20.44 -15.73 -27.79
N THR A 40 19.70 -14.86 -28.49
CA THR A 40 20.19 -13.49 -28.76
C THR A 40 19.28 -12.37 -28.24
N LEU A 41 18.21 -12.69 -27.50
CA LEU A 41 17.29 -11.69 -26.94
C LEU A 41 17.31 -11.62 -25.40
N ILE A 42 18.25 -12.30 -24.74
CA ILE A 42 18.49 -12.15 -23.31
C ILE A 42 19.98 -11.86 -23.13
N GLN A 43 20.35 -10.57 -23.18
CA GLN A 43 21.52 -10.11 -22.43
C GLN A 43 21.04 -9.88 -21.00
N PRO A 44 21.45 -10.69 -20.00
CA PRO A 44 21.34 -10.25 -18.63
C PRO A 44 22.29 -9.06 -18.47
N ALA A 45 21.74 -7.87 -18.26
CA ALA A 45 22.52 -6.78 -17.73
C ALA A 45 23.06 -7.26 -16.36
N ASN A 46 24.39 -7.31 -16.22
CA ASN A 46 25.15 -7.60 -15.00
C ASN A 46 25.37 -9.06 -14.55
N ALA A 47 25.55 -10.02 -15.46
CA ALA A 47 26.35 -11.20 -15.10
C ALA A 47 27.84 -10.91 -15.36
N GLN A 48 28.59 -10.51 -14.32
CA GLN A 48 30.05 -10.61 -14.39
C GLN A 48 30.40 -12.09 -14.57
N GLU A 49 31.09 -12.38 -15.66
CA GLU A 49 31.57 -13.71 -16.02
C GLU A 49 32.63 -14.16 -14.99
N THR A 50 32.19 -14.70 -13.86
CA THR A 50 33.06 -15.48 -12.99
C THR A 50 33.34 -16.79 -13.70
N ALA A 51 34.59 -16.97 -14.12
CA ALA A 51 35.07 -18.21 -14.70
C ALA A 51 34.58 -19.40 -13.87
N ALA A 52 33.92 -20.36 -14.54
CA ALA A 52 33.46 -21.59 -13.92
C ALA A 52 34.63 -22.26 -13.20
N VAL A 53 34.55 -22.32 -11.88
CA VAL A 53 35.43 -23.14 -11.05
C VAL A 53 35.09 -24.58 -11.41
N GLU A 54 36.08 -25.35 -11.88
CA GLU A 54 35.88 -26.78 -12.10
C GLU A 54 35.49 -27.44 -10.76
N PRO A 55 34.46 -28.30 -10.74
CA PRO A 55 33.97 -28.88 -9.50
C PRO A 55 35.05 -29.77 -8.84
N ASP A 56 35.25 -29.55 -7.56
CA ASP A 56 36.09 -30.38 -6.69
C ASP A 56 35.48 -31.80 -6.65
N PRO A 57 36.24 -32.86 -6.98
CA PRO A 57 35.73 -34.24 -7.02
C PRO A 57 35.38 -34.82 -5.63
N THR A 58 35.44 -34.01 -4.56
CA THR A 58 35.14 -34.42 -3.19
C THR A 58 33.77 -33.98 -2.65
N GLU A 59 32.98 -33.20 -3.39
CA GLU A 59 31.58 -32.94 -3.03
C GLU A 59 30.69 -34.14 -3.37
N GLU A 60 29.91 -34.62 -2.39
CA GLU A 60 28.85 -35.60 -2.61
C GLU A 60 27.78 -35.00 -3.54
N GLY A 61 27.98 -35.17 -4.85
CA GLY A 61 27.08 -34.66 -5.86
C GLY A 61 25.67 -35.22 -5.69
N ALA A 62 24.68 -34.33 -5.75
CA ALA A 62 23.26 -34.62 -5.66
C ALA A 62 22.85 -35.84 -6.50
N THR A 63 22.13 -36.77 -5.87
CA THR A 63 21.76 -38.05 -6.49
C THR A 63 20.75 -37.87 -7.63
N VAL A 64 21.01 -38.51 -8.77
CA VAL A 64 20.02 -38.62 -9.84
C VAL A 64 18.96 -39.63 -9.40
N VAL A 65 17.71 -39.18 -9.30
CA VAL A 65 16.59 -40.03 -8.90
C VAL A 65 16.32 -41.07 -9.99
N ALA A 66 16.42 -42.35 -9.65
CA ALA A 66 16.09 -43.45 -10.56
C ALA A 66 14.56 -43.64 -10.65
N GLY A 67 13.93 -43.08 -11.68
CA GLY A 67 12.49 -43.23 -11.99
C GLY A 67 11.91 -42.06 -12.80
N GLY A 68 10.84 -42.28 -13.57
CA GLY A 68 10.20 -41.25 -14.41
C GLY A 68 10.91 -41.02 -15.77
N LEU A 69 10.81 -39.79 -16.31
CA LEU A 69 11.45 -39.40 -17.59
C LEU A 69 12.99 -39.29 -17.51
N GLY A 70 13.59 -39.45 -16.32
CA GLY A 70 15.04 -39.33 -16.12
C GLY A 70 15.58 -37.91 -16.29
N LEU A 71 14.75 -36.89 -16.04
CA LEU A 71 15.14 -35.49 -16.06
C LEU A 71 15.32 -34.95 -14.64
N GLY A 72 16.31 -34.07 -14.45
CA GLY A 72 16.60 -33.43 -13.15
C GLY A 72 17.42 -34.30 -12.20
N ARG A 73 17.59 -33.79 -10.98
CA ARG A 73 18.26 -34.46 -9.85
C ARG A 73 17.51 -34.14 -8.57
N LEU A 74 17.80 -34.88 -7.48
CA LEU A 74 17.26 -34.53 -6.18
C LEU A 74 17.78 -33.15 -5.77
N ALA A 75 16.92 -32.31 -5.20
CA ALA A 75 17.33 -31.07 -4.56
C ALA A 75 18.12 -31.40 -3.29
N LEU A 76 19.22 -30.68 -3.07
CA LEU A 76 19.96 -30.78 -1.81
C LEU A 76 19.15 -30.12 -0.70
N GLU A 77 19.38 -30.53 0.55
CA GLU A 77 18.66 -29.96 1.70
C GLU A 77 18.95 -28.46 1.83
N GLU A 78 20.18 -28.03 1.53
CA GLU A 78 20.59 -26.63 1.56
C GLU A 78 19.88 -25.79 0.48
N GLU A 79 19.59 -26.38 -0.69
CA GLU A 79 18.88 -25.69 -1.77
C GLU A 79 17.41 -25.50 -1.43
N VAL A 80 16.80 -26.52 -0.82
CA VAL A 80 15.44 -26.42 -0.32
C VAL A 80 15.38 -25.38 0.79
N ALA A 81 16.28 -25.43 1.77
CA ALA A 81 16.31 -24.47 2.87
C ALA A 81 16.54 -23.01 2.41
N ALA A 82 17.30 -22.80 1.33
CA ALA A 82 17.53 -21.47 0.79
C ALA A 82 16.32 -20.87 0.05
N TRP A 83 15.42 -21.71 -0.50
CA TRP A 83 14.30 -21.27 -1.34
C TRP A 83 12.95 -21.37 -0.62
N ASP A 84 12.80 -22.39 0.22
CA ASP A 84 11.60 -22.73 0.97
C ASP A 84 11.60 -22.01 2.32
N ILE A 85 11.38 -20.69 2.25
CA ILE A 85 11.26 -19.79 3.40
C ILE A 85 9.79 -19.40 3.67
N ASP A 86 8.84 -20.21 3.20
CA ASP A 86 7.41 -19.93 3.40
C ASP A 86 7.03 -20.03 4.87
N VAL A 87 6.14 -19.14 5.32
CA VAL A 87 5.59 -19.20 6.67
C VAL A 87 4.09 -19.37 6.58
N ARG A 88 3.62 -20.54 7.00
CA ARG A 88 2.22 -20.93 6.89
C ARG A 88 1.42 -20.43 8.09
N PRO A 89 0.07 -20.29 7.96
CA PRO A 89 -0.77 -19.85 9.07
C PRO A 89 -0.76 -20.76 10.31
N ASP A 90 -0.31 -22.01 10.17
CA ASP A 90 -0.12 -22.96 11.27
C ASP A 90 1.28 -22.86 11.93
N GLY A 91 2.10 -21.89 11.51
CA GLY A 91 3.43 -21.64 12.04
C GLY A 91 4.54 -22.52 11.42
N LEU A 92 4.20 -23.42 10.50
CA LEU A 92 5.21 -24.18 9.78
C LEU A 92 6.09 -23.24 8.96
N GLY A 93 7.41 -23.39 9.08
CA GLY A 93 8.41 -22.56 8.41
C GLY A 93 8.94 -21.38 9.22
N LEU A 94 8.40 -21.11 10.42
CA LEU A 94 8.94 -20.08 11.31
C LEU A 94 10.38 -20.40 11.74
N PRO A 95 11.36 -19.51 11.49
CA PRO A 95 12.70 -19.65 12.03
C PRO A 95 12.71 -19.34 13.53
N ALA A 96 13.65 -19.92 14.28
CA ALA A 96 13.85 -19.59 15.69
C ALA A 96 14.33 -18.13 15.81
N GLY A 97 13.72 -17.36 16.70
CA GLY A 97 14.05 -15.95 16.88
C GLY A 97 13.01 -15.18 17.68
N SER A 98 13.31 -13.91 17.95
CA SER A 98 12.42 -12.98 18.64
C SER A 98 12.76 -11.53 18.36
N GLY A 99 11.77 -10.65 18.46
CA GLY A 99 11.96 -9.20 18.37
C GLY A 99 10.85 -8.44 19.09
N ASP A 100 11.23 -7.35 19.75
CA ASP A 100 10.31 -6.46 20.44
C ASP A 100 9.89 -5.25 19.58
N VAL A 101 8.81 -4.58 20.01
CA VAL A 101 8.26 -3.42 19.31
C VAL A 101 9.28 -2.28 19.18
N TRP A 102 10.10 -2.04 20.21
CA TRP A 102 11.08 -0.94 20.22
C TRP A 102 12.19 -1.15 19.20
N THR A 103 12.76 -2.36 19.15
CA THR A 103 13.73 -2.75 18.13
C THR A 103 13.08 -2.69 16.75
N GLY A 104 11.83 -3.13 16.65
CA GLY A 104 11.05 -3.10 15.42
C GLY A 104 10.85 -1.68 14.87
N GLU A 105 10.56 -0.72 15.75
CA GLU A 105 10.43 0.70 15.42
C GLU A 105 11.74 1.23 14.83
N GLU A 106 12.89 0.94 15.46
CA GLU A 106 14.19 1.41 14.97
C GLU A 106 14.51 0.86 13.57
N VAL A 107 14.33 -0.45 13.37
CA VAL A 107 14.58 -1.10 12.07
C VAL A 107 13.59 -0.59 11.02
N PHE A 108 12.32 -0.40 11.39
CA PHE A 108 11.28 0.09 10.48
C PHE A 108 11.54 1.53 10.03
N VAL A 109 11.95 2.42 10.94
CA VAL A 109 12.33 3.80 10.59
C VAL A 109 13.52 3.82 9.64
N GLU A 110 14.52 2.97 9.85
CA GLU A 110 15.70 2.90 9.00
C GLU A 110 15.41 2.32 7.61
N LYS A 111 14.64 1.22 7.54
CA LYS A 111 14.52 0.39 6.33
C LYS A 111 13.17 0.49 5.62
N CYS A 112 12.12 1.03 6.24
CA CYS A 112 10.75 0.96 5.73
C CYS A 112 10.04 2.32 5.63
N ALA A 113 10.29 3.24 6.58
CA ALA A 113 9.51 4.46 6.75
C ALA A 113 9.60 5.45 5.57
N ALA A 114 10.70 5.41 4.80
CA ALA A 114 10.85 6.21 3.59
C ALA A 114 9.72 6.02 2.57
N CYS A 115 9.10 4.83 2.56
CA CYS A 115 7.93 4.52 1.74
C CYS A 115 6.65 4.41 2.58
N HIS A 116 6.72 3.73 3.73
CA HIS A 116 5.54 3.35 4.50
C HIS A 116 5.13 4.35 5.59
N GLY A 117 5.82 5.49 5.72
CA GLY A 117 5.60 6.44 6.82
C GLY A 117 6.19 5.93 8.12
N ASP A 118 6.34 6.78 9.12
CA ASP A 118 6.94 6.36 10.40
C ASP A 118 6.03 5.39 11.15
N PHE A 119 4.71 5.48 10.95
CA PHE A 119 3.67 4.71 11.65
C PHE A 119 2.88 3.76 10.73
N GLY A 120 3.40 3.47 9.53
CA GLY A 120 2.70 2.65 8.54
C GLY A 120 1.55 3.37 7.83
N GLU A 121 1.49 4.70 7.90
CA GLU A 121 0.45 5.54 7.29
C GLU A 121 0.69 5.85 5.79
N ALA A 122 1.81 5.37 5.24
CA ALA A 122 2.34 5.63 3.91
C ALA A 122 2.86 7.06 3.67
N VAL A 123 3.86 7.15 2.78
CA VAL A 123 4.30 8.41 2.18
C VAL A 123 3.82 8.48 0.72
N GLY A 124 3.08 9.52 0.37
CA GLY A 124 2.59 9.72 -1.00
C GLY A 124 1.58 8.65 -1.43
N ARG A 125 1.95 7.81 -2.42
CA ARG A 125 1.08 6.74 -2.97
C ARG A 125 1.57 5.33 -2.66
N TRP A 126 2.51 5.20 -1.73
CA TRP A 126 2.94 3.89 -1.24
C TRP A 126 1.83 3.20 -0.42
N PRO A 127 1.90 1.87 -0.22
CA PRO A 127 0.90 1.15 0.55
C PRO A 127 0.83 1.59 2.02
N VAL A 128 -0.39 1.80 2.50
CA VAL A 128 -0.73 2.01 3.91
C VAL A 128 -0.71 0.66 4.62
N LEU A 129 0.09 0.53 5.68
CA LEU A 129 0.26 -0.70 6.46
C LEU A 129 -0.60 -0.72 7.73
N ALA A 130 -1.00 0.45 8.25
CA ALA A 130 -1.78 0.59 9.48
C ALA A 130 -3.02 1.49 9.34
N GLY A 131 -4.09 1.14 10.06
CA GLY A 131 -5.38 1.86 10.04
C GLY A 131 -6.46 1.20 9.18
N GLY A 132 -7.56 1.89 8.89
CA GLY A 132 -8.66 1.34 8.08
C GLY A 132 -9.60 0.37 8.81
N LEU A 133 -9.48 0.26 10.13
CA LEU A 133 -10.42 -0.50 10.96
C LEU A 133 -11.86 -0.02 10.71
N ASN A 134 -12.77 -0.98 10.54
CA ASN A 134 -14.20 -0.75 10.26
C ASN A 134 -14.53 -0.05 8.92
N THR A 135 -13.57 0.05 7.99
CA THR A 135 -13.81 0.66 6.66
C THR A 135 -14.18 -0.34 5.56
N LEU A 136 -14.22 -1.64 5.85
CA LEU A 136 -14.41 -2.70 4.84
C LEU A 136 -15.77 -2.64 4.11
N SER A 137 -16.75 -1.94 4.67
CA SER A 137 -18.07 -1.72 4.08
C SER A 137 -18.27 -0.33 3.47
N ASP A 138 -17.26 0.52 3.52
CA ASP A 138 -17.33 1.88 2.97
C ASP A 138 -17.24 1.84 1.43
N ASP A 139 -17.61 2.94 0.77
CA ASP A 139 -17.49 3.06 -0.69
C ASP A 139 -16.03 2.97 -1.16
N ASP A 140 -15.08 3.40 -0.32
CA ASP A 140 -13.62 3.28 -0.55
C ASP A 140 -12.90 2.66 0.66
N PRO A 141 -12.88 1.32 0.77
CA PRO A 141 -12.27 0.62 1.91
C PRO A 141 -10.75 0.79 2.01
N VAL A 142 -10.26 1.06 3.22
CA VAL A 142 -8.81 1.11 3.48
C VAL A 142 -8.35 -0.24 4.03
N LYS A 143 -7.79 -1.07 3.15
CA LYS A 143 -7.41 -2.45 3.44
C LYS A 143 -5.93 -2.56 3.81
N THR A 144 -5.65 -2.78 5.09
CA THR A 144 -4.32 -2.81 5.69
C THR A 144 -4.08 -4.15 6.41
N ILE A 145 -2.92 -4.29 7.08
CA ILE A 145 -2.60 -5.45 7.90
C ILE A 145 -3.68 -5.64 8.99
N GLY A 146 -3.93 -4.62 9.82
CA GLY A 146 -4.87 -4.74 10.94
C GLY A 146 -6.34 -4.80 10.52
N SER A 147 -6.72 -4.17 9.41
CA SER A 147 -8.13 -4.13 8.98
C SER A 147 -8.57 -5.29 8.08
N TYR A 148 -7.65 -5.88 7.31
CA TYR A 148 -8.02 -6.82 6.26
C TYR A 148 -7.26 -8.14 6.32
N TRP A 149 -6.00 -8.19 6.73
CA TRP A 149 -5.20 -9.42 6.58
C TRP A 149 -5.65 -10.49 7.60
N PRO A 150 -5.78 -11.77 7.17
CA PRO A 150 -6.29 -12.83 8.05
C PRO A 150 -5.22 -13.47 8.94
N TYR A 151 -3.94 -13.43 8.56
CA TYR A 151 -2.89 -14.19 9.24
C TYR A 151 -1.61 -13.38 9.39
N LEU A 152 -1.00 -13.46 10.58
CA LEU A 152 0.30 -12.86 10.87
C LEU A 152 1.43 -13.50 10.06
N SER A 153 1.28 -14.80 9.72
CA SER A 153 2.24 -15.54 8.91
C SER A 153 2.52 -14.86 7.56
N THR A 154 1.48 -14.28 6.94
CA THR A 154 1.62 -13.56 5.67
C THR A 154 2.45 -12.29 5.82
N VAL A 155 2.36 -11.60 6.97
CA VAL A 155 3.21 -10.43 7.26
C VAL A 155 4.66 -10.86 7.34
N TYR A 156 4.95 -11.89 8.14
CA TYR A 156 6.31 -12.39 8.32
C TYR A 156 6.93 -12.88 7.00
N ASP A 157 6.25 -13.80 6.29
CA ASP A 157 6.74 -14.37 5.02
C ASP A 157 6.97 -13.28 3.98
N TYR A 158 6.00 -12.38 3.79
CA TYR A 158 6.11 -11.33 2.78
C TYR A 158 7.24 -10.35 3.09
N VAL A 159 7.40 -9.94 4.35
CA VAL A 159 8.50 -9.05 4.75
C VAL A 159 9.84 -9.74 4.55
N ASN A 160 9.99 -10.99 5.00
CA ASN A 160 11.20 -11.79 4.82
C ASN A 160 11.58 -11.95 3.33
N ARG A 161 10.59 -12.28 2.50
CA ARG A 161 10.81 -12.68 1.11
C ARG A 161 10.92 -11.50 0.15
N ALA A 162 10.25 -10.38 0.42
CA ALA A 162 10.05 -9.32 -0.58
C ALA A 162 10.36 -7.90 -0.11
N MET A 163 10.70 -7.69 1.18
CA MET A 163 11.01 -6.37 1.72
C MET A 163 12.45 -6.31 2.29
N PRO A 164 13.07 -5.11 2.34
CA PRO A 164 12.60 -3.83 1.78
C PRO A 164 12.51 -3.82 0.26
N PHE A 165 11.62 -3.00 -0.32
CA PHE A 165 11.46 -2.91 -1.77
C PHE A 165 12.74 -2.38 -2.44
N GLY A 166 13.36 -3.20 -3.28
CA GLY A 166 14.67 -2.91 -3.90
C GLY A 166 15.86 -3.57 -3.20
N GLU A 167 15.66 -4.14 -2.02
CA GLU A 167 16.68 -4.82 -1.21
C GLU A 167 16.08 -6.04 -0.47
N ALA A 168 15.22 -6.81 -1.15
CA ALA A 168 14.55 -7.96 -0.55
C ALA A 168 15.54 -9.03 -0.05
N GLN A 169 15.14 -9.78 0.99
CA GLN A 169 15.96 -10.82 1.65
C GLN A 169 17.25 -10.28 2.31
N SER A 170 17.25 -9.01 2.73
CA SER A 170 18.36 -8.38 3.47
C SER A 170 18.15 -8.33 4.99
N LEU A 171 17.01 -8.82 5.48
CA LEU A 171 16.63 -8.80 6.88
C LEU A 171 16.96 -10.12 7.55
N GLU A 172 17.46 -10.06 8.77
CA GLU A 172 17.65 -11.23 9.61
C GLU A 172 16.33 -11.67 10.30
N PRO A 173 16.17 -12.94 10.68
CA PRO A 173 14.95 -13.45 11.31
C PRO A 173 14.45 -12.63 12.51
N ASP A 174 15.36 -12.19 13.39
CA ASP A 174 15.04 -11.36 14.56
C ASP A 174 14.56 -9.95 14.17
N GLU A 175 15.14 -9.36 13.12
CA GLU A 175 14.68 -8.06 12.59
C GLU A 175 13.25 -8.18 12.04
N ILE A 176 12.93 -9.29 11.38
CA ILE A 176 11.59 -9.54 10.83
C ILE A 176 10.57 -9.74 11.96
N TYR A 177 10.92 -10.46 13.03
CA TYR A 177 10.09 -10.55 14.23
C TYR A 177 9.85 -9.18 14.85
N ALA A 178 10.90 -8.37 14.97
CA ALA A 178 10.80 -7.03 15.54
C ALA A 178 9.90 -6.12 14.69
N ILE A 179 10.12 -6.06 13.36
CA ILE A 179 9.25 -5.31 12.44
C ILE A 179 7.81 -5.81 12.53
N THR A 180 7.59 -7.12 12.60
CA THR A 180 6.24 -7.69 12.72
C THR A 180 5.58 -7.28 14.04
N ALA A 181 6.32 -7.28 15.16
CA ALA A 181 5.83 -6.78 16.45
C ALA A 181 5.47 -5.29 16.37
N TYR A 182 6.32 -4.46 15.74
CA TYR A 182 6.03 -3.04 15.51
C TYR A 182 4.78 -2.83 14.66
N LEU A 183 4.60 -3.62 13.58
CA LEU A 183 3.41 -3.56 12.73
C LEU A 183 2.13 -3.96 13.47
N LEU A 184 2.20 -4.90 14.42
CA LEU A 184 1.09 -5.21 15.33
C LEU A 184 0.77 -4.01 16.24
N TYR A 185 1.81 -3.36 16.80
CA TYR A 185 1.65 -2.20 17.68
C TYR A 185 1.00 -1.02 16.96
N VAL A 186 1.46 -0.62 15.77
CA VAL A 186 0.87 0.51 15.03
C VAL A 186 -0.55 0.23 14.50
N ASN A 187 -0.94 -1.05 14.45
CA ASN A 187 -2.30 -1.49 14.18
C ASN A 187 -3.17 -1.64 15.45
N ASP A 188 -2.67 -1.18 16.60
CA ASP A 188 -3.37 -1.19 17.89
C ASP A 188 -3.75 -2.63 18.34
N LEU A 189 -2.92 -3.64 18.00
CA LEU A 189 -3.15 -5.07 18.32
C LEU A 189 -2.36 -5.58 19.54
N VAL A 190 -1.27 -4.90 19.88
CA VAL A 190 -0.39 -5.21 21.02
C VAL A 190 0.12 -3.93 21.66
N GLU A 191 0.60 -4.01 22.90
CA GLU A 191 1.21 -2.90 23.62
C GLU A 191 2.68 -2.67 23.21
N ASP A 192 3.27 -1.56 23.62
CA ASP A 192 4.62 -1.14 23.23
C ASP A 192 5.75 -1.98 23.86
N ASP A 193 5.48 -2.73 24.93
CA ASP A 193 6.43 -3.65 25.57
C ASP A 193 6.36 -5.10 25.02
N PHE A 194 5.52 -5.32 24.00
CA PHE A 194 5.32 -6.65 23.41
C PHE A 194 6.58 -7.19 22.71
N THR A 195 6.81 -8.49 22.86
CA THR A 195 7.87 -9.24 22.18
C THR A 195 7.27 -10.40 21.41
N LEU A 196 7.48 -10.44 20.09
CA LEU A 196 7.07 -11.53 19.22
C LEU A 196 8.21 -12.53 19.09
N SER A 197 7.91 -13.83 19.11
CA SER A 197 8.87 -14.91 18.90
C SER A 197 8.23 -16.07 18.17
N ASN A 198 9.05 -17.04 17.75
CA ASN A 198 8.56 -18.29 17.20
C ASN A 198 7.69 -19.11 18.19
N GLU A 199 7.75 -18.81 19.51
CA GLU A 199 7.03 -19.55 20.55
C GLU A 199 5.60 -19.01 20.76
N ASN A 200 5.40 -17.70 20.62
CA ASN A 200 4.11 -17.04 20.85
C ASN A 200 3.44 -16.53 19.56
N PHE A 201 4.03 -16.78 18.38
CA PHE A 201 3.54 -16.28 17.09
C PHE A 201 2.07 -16.63 16.82
N LEU A 202 1.66 -17.83 17.21
CA LEU A 202 0.31 -18.35 16.97
C LEU A 202 -0.73 -17.86 18.00
N ASP A 203 -0.29 -17.18 19.06
CA ASP A 203 -1.19 -16.59 20.06
C ASP A 203 -1.81 -15.28 19.55
N VAL A 204 -1.22 -14.67 18.52
CA VAL A 204 -1.71 -13.42 17.92
C VAL A 204 -2.81 -13.73 16.89
N GLN A 205 -4.04 -13.31 17.20
CA GLN A 205 -5.17 -13.46 16.29
C GLN A 205 -5.43 -12.15 15.53
N MET A 206 -5.38 -12.20 14.20
CA MET A 206 -5.68 -11.03 13.36
C MET A 206 -7.19 -10.75 13.33
N PRO A 207 -7.63 -9.47 13.32
CA PRO A 207 -9.05 -9.12 13.43
C PRO A 207 -9.96 -9.68 12.32
N ASN A 208 -9.41 -9.91 11.11
CA ASN A 208 -10.19 -10.25 9.92
C ASN A 208 -10.09 -11.74 9.52
N VAL A 209 -9.61 -12.61 10.41
CA VAL A 209 -9.36 -14.04 10.12
C VAL A 209 -10.60 -14.80 9.62
N ASP A 210 -11.78 -14.49 10.17
CA ASP A 210 -13.03 -15.21 9.88
C ASP A 210 -13.78 -14.69 8.63
N ASN A 211 -13.31 -13.62 8.00
CA ASN A 211 -14.05 -12.92 6.94
C ASN A 211 -13.58 -13.27 5.51
N PHE A 212 -12.83 -14.36 5.37
CA PHE A 212 -12.45 -14.92 4.08
C PHE A 212 -13.14 -16.25 3.86
N TYR A 213 -13.66 -16.44 2.65
CA TYR A 213 -14.33 -17.68 2.24
C TYR A 213 -13.80 -18.15 0.89
N MET A 214 -13.89 -19.47 0.67
CA MET A 214 -13.55 -20.05 -0.62
C MET A 214 -14.55 -19.57 -1.67
N ASP A 215 -14.04 -19.30 -2.87
CA ASP A 215 -14.81 -18.86 -4.03
C ASP A 215 -16.14 -19.63 -4.18
N ASP A 216 -17.26 -18.91 -4.01
CA ASP A 216 -18.62 -19.43 -4.03
C ASP A 216 -19.38 -19.07 -5.30
N ARG A 217 -18.72 -18.45 -6.30
CA ARG A 217 -19.34 -17.99 -7.56
C ARG A 217 -20.10 -19.10 -8.29
N LEU A 218 -19.66 -20.35 -8.17
CA LEU A 218 -20.37 -21.52 -8.72
C LEU A 218 -21.79 -21.69 -8.15
N THR A 219 -22.03 -21.19 -6.94
CA THR A 219 -23.30 -21.31 -6.22
C THR A 219 -24.13 -20.02 -6.26
N VAL A 220 -23.50 -18.84 -6.16
CA VAL A 220 -24.22 -17.56 -6.06
C VAL A 220 -24.38 -16.83 -7.39
N GLU A 221 -23.44 -17.00 -8.32
CA GLU A 221 -23.41 -16.27 -9.60
C GLU A 221 -23.75 -17.16 -10.80
N MET A 222 -23.11 -18.33 -10.90
CA MET A 222 -23.27 -19.20 -12.07
C MET A 222 -24.72 -19.60 -12.37
N PRO A 223 -25.58 -19.89 -11.36
CA PRO A 223 -27.00 -20.15 -11.65
C PRO A 223 -27.74 -18.96 -12.27
N LEU A 224 -27.29 -17.73 -12.00
CA LEU A 224 -27.85 -16.51 -12.59
C LEU A 224 -27.38 -16.35 -14.04
N PHE A 225 -26.09 -16.57 -14.29
CA PHE A 225 -25.45 -16.31 -15.59
C PHE A 225 -25.59 -17.44 -16.61
N GLN A 226 -25.71 -18.68 -16.16
CA GLN A 226 -25.89 -19.86 -17.01
C GLN A 226 -27.36 -20.20 -17.26
N SER A 227 -28.29 -19.29 -16.93
CA SER A 227 -29.68 -19.43 -17.32
C SER A 227 -29.76 -19.51 -18.85
N ALA A 228 -30.44 -20.54 -19.38
CA ALA A 228 -30.53 -20.80 -20.81
C ALA A 228 -31.34 -19.73 -21.57
N ASP A 229 -31.99 -18.82 -20.84
CA ASP A 229 -32.93 -17.83 -21.33
C ASP A 229 -32.31 -16.43 -21.34
N VAL A 230 -31.20 -16.26 -22.07
CA VAL A 230 -30.68 -14.93 -22.41
C VAL A 230 -31.67 -14.22 -23.33
N CYS A 231 -31.99 -12.96 -23.02
CA CYS A 231 -32.87 -12.18 -23.87
C CYS A 231 -32.23 -11.88 -25.23
N MET A 232 -32.97 -12.15 -26.30
CA MET A 232 -32.53 -11.92 -27.69
C MET A 232 -33.17 -10.71 -28.35
N GLU A 233 -34.38 -10.32 -27.93
CA GLU A 233 -35.15 -9.23 -28.55
C GLU A 233 -35.88 -8.40 -27.48
N ASN A 234 -35.92 -7.08 -27.64
CA ASN A 234 -36.60 -6.13 -26.73
C ASN A 234 -36.16 -6.23 -25.26
N CYS A 235 -34.85 -6.33 -25.01
CA CYS A 235 -34.28 -6.69 -23.71
C CYS A 235 -34.18 -5.58 -22.68
N LYS A 236 -34.24 -4.32 -23.12
CA LYS A 236 -34.16 -3.14 -22.25
C LYS A 236 -35.13 -2.09 -22.76
N ASP A 237 -35.73 -1.36 -21.83
CA ASP A 237 -36.64 -0.24 -22.13
C ASP A 237 -35.89 1.06 -22.46
N SER A 238 -34.63 1.19 -21.98
CA SER A 238 -33.78 2.38 -22.21
C SER A 238 -32.30 2.01 -22.33
N VAL A 239 -31.56 2.85 -23.05
CA VAL A 239 -30.12 2.74 -23.32
C VAL A 239 -29.38 4.05 -23.03
N GLU A 240 -29.86 4.81 -22.05
CA GLU A 240 -29.24 6.06 -21.63
C GLU A 240 -27.78 5.87 -21.19
N ILE A 241 -26.93 6.82 -21.59
CA ILE A 241 -25.50 6.82 -21.23
C ILE A 241 -25.36 7.40 -19.83
N THR A 242 -24.91 6.59 -18.87
CA THR A 242 -24.71 7.00 -17.46
C THR A 242 -23.26 7.31 -17.11
N MET A 243 -22.30 6.75 -17.85
CA MET A 243 -20.86 6.94 -17.61
C MET A 243 -20.13 7.05 -18.95
N ASN A 244 -19.19 7.99 -19.06
CA ASN A 244 -18.34 8.17 -20.24
C ASN A 244 -16.88 8.35 -19.78
N ALA A 245 -16.00 7.44 -20.22
CA ALA A 245 -14.59 7.46 -19.85
C ALA A 245 -13.85 8.74 -20.28
N MET A 246 -14.30 9.40 -21.36
CA MET A 246 -13.76 10.69 -21.80
C MET A 246 -13.98 11.82 -20.79
N VAL A 247 -14.88 11.66 -19.83
CA VAL A 247 -15.08 12.64 -18.75
C VAL A 247 -13.96 12.57 -17.71
N LEU A 248 -13.38 11.38 -17.49
CA LEU A 248 -12.27 11.20 -16.55
C LEU A 248 -10.91 11.57 -17.18
N ASP A 249 -10.76 11.32 -18.49
CA ASP A 249 -9.60 11.72 -19.30
C ASP A 249 -8.22 11.40 -18.69
N VAL A 250 -8.08 10.19 -18.14
CA VAL A 250 -6.81 9.68 -17.57
C VAL A 250 -6.09 8.69 -18.48
N THR A 251 -6.52 8.58 -19.74
CA THR A 251 -5.93 7.64 -20.70
C THR A 251 -4.79 8.34 -21.45
N PRO A 252 -3.56 7.81 -21.44
CA PRO A 252 -2.45 8.43 -22.17
C PRO A 252 -2.78 8.59 -23.66
N GLU A 253 -2.61 9.80 -24.19
CA GLU A 253 -2.82 10.07 -25.60
C GLU A 253 -1.57 9.75 -26.44
N THR A 254 -1.79 9.31 -27.67
CA THR A 254 -0.77 9.36 -28.72
C THR A 254 -0.79 10.75 -29.36
N GLU A 255 0.35 11.31 -29.75
CA GLU A 255 0.57 12.68 -30.30
C GLU A 255 -0.32 13.11 -31.50
N THR A 256 -1.28 12.29 -31.94
CA THR A 256 -2.22 12.54 -33.05
C THR A 256 -3.66 12.82 -32.63
N ALA A 257 -4.00 12.79 -31.32
CA ALA A 257 -5.37 12.98 -30.84
C ALA A 257 -5.73 14.45 -30.52
N GLU A 258 -4.76 15.34 -30.38
CA GLU A 258 -4.99 16.75 -30.03
C GLU A 258 -5.30 17.61 -31.26
N THR A 259 -6.51 17.54 -31.79
CA THR A 259 -7.14 18.71 -32.43
C THR A 259 -8.59 18.35 -32.74
N THR A 260 -9.55 18.77 -31.89
CA THR A 260 -10.87 19.27 -32.36
C THR A 260 -11.88 19.62 -31.27
N VAL A 261 -11.70 19.26 -29.98
CA VAL A 261 -12.86 19.32 -29.06
C VAL A 261 -12.76 20.33 -27.90
N VAL A 262 -11.57 20.85 -27.56
CA VAL A 262 -11.41 21.64 -26.32
C VAL A 262 -11.62 23.16 -26.50
N GLU A 263 -11.78 23.66 -27.74
CA GLU A 263 -11.72 25.11 -27.99
C GLU A 263 -13.02 25.89 -27.70
N GLU A 264 -14.19 25.26 -27.51
CA GLU A 264 -15.47 25.99 -27.50
C GLU A 264 -16.14 26.21 -26.12
N VAL A 265 -15.58 25.77 -24.99
CA VAL A 265 -16.30 25.88 -23.68
C VAL A 265 -15.55 26.68 -22.61
N ALA A 266 -14.32 27.15 -22.88
CA ALA A 266 -13.51 27.86 -21.88
C ALA A 266 -13.54 29.39 -21.99
N GLU A 267 -14.21 29.95 -23.01
CA GLU A 267 -14.20 31.39 -23.29
C GLU A 267 -15.51 32.08 -22.86
N GLU A 268 -16.00 31.80 -21.66
CA GLU A 268 -16.89 32.77 -21.00
C GLU A 268 -16.73 32.73 -19.48
N VAL A 269 -16.49 33.90 -18.91
CA VAL A 269 -16.46 34.24 -17.48
C VAL A 269 -15.11 34.05 -16.77
N VAL A 270 -14.16 34.92 -17.11
CA VAL A 270 -13.26 35.51 -16.10
C VAL A 270 -13.40 37.03 -16.24
N GLU A 271 -14.20 37.65 -15.38
CA GLU A 271 -14.15 39.10 -15.18
C GLU A 271 -13.76 39.39 -13.73
N GLU A 272 -12.69 40.17 -13.65
CA GLU A 272 -11.93 40.66 -12.51
C GLU A 272 -12.72 41.70 -11.71
N THR A 273 -12.74 41.61 -10.38
CA THR A 273 -12.88 42.82 -9.54
C THR A 273 -12.10 42.68 -8.24
N ALA A 274 -11.26 43.67 -7.99
CA ALA A 274 -10.44 43.84 -6.80
C ALA A 274 -11.09 44.81 -5.79
N VAL A 275 -10.68 44.62 -4.53
CA VAL A 275 -10.64 45.51 -3.34
C VAL A 275 -11.96 45.98 -2.71
N GLU A 276 -12.18 45.66 -1.43
CA GLU A 276 -12.25 46.68 -0.36
C GLU A 276 -12.10 46.10 1.05
N GLU A 277 -11.29 46.81 1.84
CA GLU A 277 -10.97 46.62 3.27
C GLU A 277 -12.12 47.17 4.13
N VAL A 278 -12.52 46.47 5.20
CA VAL A 278 -13.29 47.09 6.29
C VAL A 278 -12.77 46.60 7.63
N ALA A 279 -12.18 47.52 8.38
CA ALA A 279 -11.75 47.36 9.75
C ALA A 279 -12.94 47.39 10.73
N VAL A 280 -12.86 46.59 11.80
CA VAL A 280 -13.55 46.85 13.07
C VAL A 280 -12.60 46.46 14.22
N GLU A 281 -12.21 47.46 15.02
CA GLU A 281 -11.54 47.36 16.34
C GLU A 281 -12.51 46.72 17.37
N ASP A 282 -12.18 46.07 18.49
CA ASP A 282 -11.05 46.04 19.43
C ASP A 282 -11.28 44.85 20.40
N ALA A 283 -10.23 44.19 20.89
CA ALA A 283 -10.01 43.84 22.31
C ALA A 283 -8.89 42.79 22.52
N ALA A 284 -7.65 43.25 22.52
CA ALA A 284 -6.50 42.77 23.28
C ALA A 284 -6.42 41.28 23.72
N ALA A 285 -5.61 40.50 23.01
CA ALA A 285 -4.63 39.61 23.63
C ALA A 285 -3.25 40.03 23.12
N ALA A 286 -2.35 40.41 24.03
CA ALA A 286 -0.96 40.67 23.66
C ALA A 286 -0.40 39.41 22.96
N GLY A 287 -0.03 39.54 21.69
CA GLY A 287 0.57 38.46 20.92
C GLY A 287 1.83 37.91 21.60
N PRO A 288 2.25 36.68 21.25
CA PRO A 288 3.44 36.06 21.82
C PRO A 288 4.70 36.92 21.60
N ASP A 289 5.65 36.89 22.54
CA ASP A 289 6.91 37.64 22.45
C ASP A 289 7.64 37.31 21.13
N PRO A 290 7.87 38.30 20.24
CA PRO A 290 8.51 38.08 18.95
C PRO A 290 9.88 37.37 19.03
N ALA A 291 10.64 37.58 20.12
CA ALA A 291 11.91 36.91 20.33
C ALA A 291 11.73 35.40 20.60
N LEU A 292 10.69 35.02 21.37
CA LEU A 292 10.34 33.63 21.62
C LEU A 292 9.74 32.96 20.38
N VAL A 293 8.96 33.68 19.58
CA VAL A 293 8.43 33.18 18.30
C VAL A 293 9.58 32.83 17.36
N ALA A 294 10.59 33.70 17.22
CA ALA A 294 11.75 33.44 16.38
C ALA A 294 12.59 32.25 16.87
N ALA A 295 12.77 32.11 18.19
CA ALA A 295 13.44 30.95 18.77
C ALA A 295 12.63 29.65 18.54
N GLY A 296 11.30 29.74 18.69
CA GLY A 296 10.38 28.63 18.52
C GLY A 296 10.32 28.13 17.08
N GLU A 297 10.43 29.00 16.08
CA GLU A 297 10.56 28.60 14.68
C GLU A 297 11.79 27.69 14.45
N GLY A 298 12.90 28.01 15.13
CA GLY A 298 14.12 27.20 15.10
C GLY A 298 13.94 25.82 15.75
N ALA A 299 13.23 25.77 16.88
CA ALA A 299 12.91 24.53 17.57
C ALA A 299 11.88 23.68 16.80
N PHE A 300 10.95 24.32 16.08
CA PHE A 300 9.89 23.66 15.30
C PHE A 300 10.43 22.79 14.16
N ARG A 301 11.72 22.90 13.81
CA ARG A 301 12.37 21.99 12.85
C ARG A 301 12.19 20.51 13.19
N ALA A 302 12.16 20.15 14.47
CA ALA A 302 11.90 18.77 14.90
C ALA A 302 10.44 18.32 14.61
N CYS A 303 9.52 19.27 14.49
CA CYS A 303 8.10 19.03 14.28
C CYS A 303 7.71 19.07 12.78
N LYS A 304 8.48 19.81 11.95
CA LYS A 304 8.21 20.01 10.51
C LYS A 304 8.20 18.73 9.67
N ALA A 305 8.81 17.65 10.16
CA ALA A 305 8.76 16.34 9.51
C ALA A 305 7.32 15.80 9.46
N CYS A 306 6.59 15.94 10.57
CA CYS A 306 5.27 15.32 10.74
C CYS A 306 4.12 16.33 10.71
N HIS A 307 4.37 17.61 11.03
CA HIS A 307 3.34 18.62 11.18
C HIS A 307 3.53 19.82 10.24
N GLN A 308 2.42 20.48 9.93
CA GLN A 308 2.39 21.76 9.23
C GLN A 308 1.71 22.84 10.07
N VAL A 309 2.12 24.08 9.82
CA VAL A 309 1.53 25.31 10.36
C VAL A 309 1.51 26.39 9.28
N GLY A 310 0.62 27.37 9.40
CA GLY A 310 0.46 28.48 8.45
C GLY A 310 -0.73 28.33 7.51
N GLU A 311 -0.87 29.29 6.60
CA GLU A 311 -1.94 29.32 5.60
C GLU A 311 -1.89 28.07 4.70
N GLY A 312 -3.03 27.38 4.56
CA GLY A 312 -3.13 26.16 3.76
C GLY A 312 -2.46 24.92 4.38
N ALA A 313 -2.16 24.92 5.68
CA ALA A 313 -1.61 23.75 6.37
C ALA A 313 -2.56 22.54 6.27
N VAL A 314 -2.01 21.39 5.88
CA VAL A 314 -2.73 20.11 5.76
C VAL A 314 -2.19 19.07 6.74
N ASN A 315 -3.00 18.05 7.00
CA ASN A 315 -2.60 16.89 7.78
C ASN A 315 -1.51 16.08 7.04
N ARG A 316 -0.52 15.58 7.78
CA ARG A 316 0.53 14.65 7.30
C ARG A 316 0.57 13.44 8.25
N SER A 317 1.74 12.92 8.57
CA SER A 317 1.95 11.92 9.63
C SER A 317 1.39 12.40 10.99
N GLY A 318 1.43 13.71 11.25
CA GLY A 318 0.71 14.37 12.35
C GLY A 318 -0.35 15.36 11.84
N PRO A 319 -1.33 15.74 12.69
CA PRO A 319 -2.34 16.74 12.32
C PRO A 319 -1.70 18.12 12.16
N HIS A 320 -2.33 19.01 11.39
CA HIS A 320 -1.89 20.41 11.36
C HIS A 320 -2.01 21.06 12.76
N LEU A 321 -1.10 22.00 13.05
CA LEU A 321 -0.97 22.60 14.39
C LEU A 321 -1.45 24.06 14.48
N ASN A 322 -2.08 24.58 13.43
CA ASN A 322 -2.83 25.84 13.54
C ASN A 322 -3.90 25.70 14.63
N ASP A 323 -4.12 26.77 15.39
CA ASP A 323 -5.11 26.80 16.48
C ASP A 323 -4.93 25.73 17.55
N VAL A 324 -3.73 25.17 17.73
CA VAL A 324 -3.58 24.03 18.65
C VAL A 324 -3.87 24.41 20.10
N LEU A 325 -3.51 25.63 20.56
CA LEU A 325 -3.80 26.06 21.93
C LEU A 325 -5.29 26.38 22.11
N GLY A 326 -5.91 25.73 23.09
CA GLY A 326 -7.34 25.85 23.37
C GLY A 326 -8.25 24.95 22.54
N ARG A 327 -7.71 24.32 21.48
CA ARG A 327 -8.45 23.34 20.68
C ARG A 327 -8.63 22.03 21.44
N THR A 328 -9.78 21.40 21.25
CA THR A 328 -10.07 20.06 21.78
C THR A 328 -9.01 19.07 21.30
N ILE A 329 -8.49 18.27 22.23
CA ILE A 329 -7.49 17.26 21.94
C ILE A 329 -8.14 16.21 21.03
N GLY A 330 -7.45 15.82 19.95
CA GLY A 330 -7.97 14.80 19.02
C GLY A 330 -9.03 15.28 18.03
N SER A 331 -9.24 16.60 17.87
CA SER A 331 -10.39 17.13 17.12
C SER A 331 -10.11 17.67 15.71
N VAL A 332 -8.94 17.41 15.10
CA VAL A 332 -8.69 17.86 13.72
C VAL A 332 -9.41 16.96 12.73
N ASP A 333 -10.27 17.58 11.91
CA ASP A 333 -11.02 16.88 10.88
C ASP A 333 -10.10 16.20 9.86
N GLY A 334 -10.47 14.97 9.49
CA GLY A 334 -9.74 14.17 8.50
C GLY A 334 -8.39 13.62 8.99
N PHE A 335 -8.00 13.82 10.26
CA PHE A 335 -6.83 13.16 10.85
C PHE A 335 -7.23 11.94 11.68
N ARG A 336 -6.46 10.85 11.58
CA ARG A 336 -6.71 9.60 12.31
C ARG A 336 -5.89 9.57 13.60
N TYR A 337 -6.56 9.84 14.71
CA TYR A 337 -5.95 9.83 16.04
C TYR A 337 -5.82 8.40 16.62
N SER A 338 -4.94 8.24 17.61
CA SER A 338 -4.88 7.01 18.41
C SER A 338 -6.00 6.96 19.46
N ALA A 339 -6.24 5.79 20.06
CA ALA A 339 -7.35 5.60 21.01
C ALA A 339 -7.30 6.59 22.18
N THR A 340 -6.12 6.82 22.76
CA THR A 340 -5.92 7.78 23.87
C THR A 340 -6.34 9.21 23.51
N PHE A 341 -6.15 9.62 22.25
CA PHE A 341 -6.59 10.92 21.75
C PHE A 341 -8.10 10.96 21.48
N ALA A 342 -8.70 9.86 21.05
CA ALA A 342 -10.15 9.75 20.90
C ALA A 342 -10.86 9.82 22.26
N ASP A 343 -10.28 9.20 23.30
CA ASP A 343 -10.79 9.27 24.67
C ASP A 343 -10.71 10.70 25.22
N ALA A 344 -9.57 11.39 25.02
CA ALA A 344 -9.40 12.80 25.40
C ALA A 344 -10.41 13.72 24.67
N MET A 345 -10.67 13.46 23.39
CA MET A 345 -11.69 14.16 22.61
C MET A 345 -13.09 13.96 23.21
N ALA A 346 -13.45 12.71 23.55
CA ALA A 346 -14.73 12.37 24.15
C ALA A 346 -14.91 12.97 25.56
N ALA A 347 -13.82 13.11 26.32
CA ALA A 347 -13.80 13.79 27.61
C ALA A 347 -13.92 15.32 27.50
N GLY A 348 -13.69 15.89 26.30
CA GLY A 348 -13.70 17.32 26.06
C GLY A 348 -12.44 18.03 26.55
N ASP A 349 -11.32 17.30 26.65
CA ASP A 349 -10.04 17.87 27.06
C ASP A 349 -9.52 18.82 25.97
N VAL A 350 -8.88 19.91 26.40
CA VAL A 350 -8.34 20.95 25.52
C VAL A 350 -6.85 21.13 25.72
N TRP A 351 -6.15 21.51 24.65
CA TRP A 351 -4.72 21.82 24.68
C TRP A 351 -4.46 23.14 25.44
N THR A 352 -4.32 23.04 26.76
CA THR A 352 -3.78 24.13 27.59
C THR A 352 -2.27 24.26 27.40
N LYS A 353 -1.67 25.37 27.83
CA LYS A 353 -0.20 25.54 27.77
C LYS A 353 0.50 24.48 28.61
N GLU A 354 -0.09 24.14 29.75
CA GLU A 354 0.41 23.14 30.69
C GLU A 354 0.31 21.72 30.11
N ALA A 355 -0.84 21.38 29.51
CA ALA A 355 -1.03 20.09 28.85
C ALA A 355 -0.09 19.92 27.65
N LEU A 356 0.04 20.97 26.82
CA LEU A 356 0.95 20.97 25.68
C LEU A 356 2.41 20.84 26.13
N ALA A 357 2.83 21.55 27.18
CA ALA A 357 4.18 21.44 27.72
C ALA A 357 4.48 20.04 28.26
N ALA A 358 3.55 19.44 29.02
CA ALA A 358 3.69 18.07 29.51
C ALA A 358 3.81 17.07 28.37
N PHE A 359 2.96 17.19 27.35
CA PHE A 359 2.97 16.32 26.18
C PHE A 359 4.23 16.50 25.34
N LEU A 360 4.73 17.73 25.14
CA LEU A 360 5.98 17.97 24.42
C LEU A 360 7.21 17.45 25.18
N THR A 361 7.15 17.38 26.52
CA THR A 361 8.25 16.86 27.34
C THR A 361 8.38 15.35 27.21
N ASP A 362 7.26 14.63 27.28
CA ASP A 362 7.20 13.18 27.16
C ASP A 362 5.82 12.76 26.62
N PRO A 363 5.68 12.63 25.28
CA PRO A 363 4.41 12.28 24.67
C PRO A 363 3.86 10.94 25.16
N LYS A 364 4.71 9.90 25.21
CA LYS A 364 4.32 8.54 25.59
C LYS A 364 3.96 8.47 27.08
N GLY A 365 4.65 9.23 27.94
CA GLY A 365 4.31 9.34 29.35
C GLY A 365 3.05 10.16 29.64
N ALA A 366 2.83 11.25 28.91
CA ALA A 366 1.66 12.13 29.10
C ALA A 366 0.38 11.52 28.52
N MET A 367 0.48 10.83 27.37
CA MET A 367 -0.63 10.12 26.73
C MET A 367 -0.17 8.73 26.28
N PRO A 368 -0.22 7.73 27.17
CA PRO A 368 0.08 6.35 26.81
C PRO A 368 -0.77 5.86 25.64
N GLY A 369 -0.15 5.15 24.68
CA GLY A 369 -0.79 4.75 23.42
C GLY A 369 -0.90 5.88 22.38
N THR A 370 -0.17 6.99 22.55
CA THR A 370 -0.04 8.00 21.49
C THR A 370 0.70 7.45 20.28
N LYS A 371 0.18 7.72 19.08
CA LYS A 371 0.88 7.44 17.82
C LYS A 371 2.04 8.41 17.58
N MET A 372 2.19 9.50 18.34
CA MET A 372 3.31 10.42 18.18
C MET A 372 4.57 9.87 18.87
N SER A 373 5.38 9.09 18.15
CA SER A 373 6.67 8.59 18.64
C SER A 373 7.78 9.64 18.57
N PHE A 374 7.66 10.65 19.44
CA PHE A 374 8.64 11.71 19.59
C PHE A 374 9.34 11.59 20.95
N ARG A 375 10.68 11.65 20.95
CA ARG A 375 11.52 11.49 22.17
C ARG A 375 11.34 12.56 23.24
N GLY A 376 10.57 13.61 22.94
CA GLY A 376 10.30 14.73 23.82
C GLY A 376 11.35 15.86 23.75
N VAL A 377 10.93 17.06 24.12
CA VAL A 377 11.77 18.26 24.27
C VAL A 377 12.20 18.36 25.73
N ARG A 378 13.51 18.29 25.99
CA ARG A 378 14.04 18.27 27.37
C ARG A 378 14.26 19.67 27.97
N ASN A 379 14.34 20.69 27.13
CA ASN A 379 14.64 22.05 27.55
C ASN A 379 13.33 22.85 27.69
N GLU A 380 13.08 23.37 28.90
CA GLU A 380 11.90 24.19 29.19
C GLU A 380 11.85 25.48 28.36
N GLU A 381 13.01 26.08 28.05
CA GLU A 381 13.08 27.27 27.19
C GLU A 381 12.63 26.96 25.76
N ASP A 382 12.98 25.79 25.24
CA ASP A 382 12.56 25.35 23.90
C ASP A 382 11.06 25.03 23.86
N ILE A 383 10.49 24.47 24.94
CA ILE A 383 9.03 24.24 25.07
C ILE A 383 8.29 25.58 25.10
N ALA A 384 8.78 26.56 25.86
CA ALA A 384 8.19 27.88 25.93
C ALA A 384 8.25 28.61 24.57
N ALA A 385 9.38 28.49 23.86
CA ALA A 385 9.56 29.05 22.53
C ALA A 385 8.65 28.38 21.49
N LEU A 386 8.56 27.04 21.48
CA LEU A 386 7.63 26.28 20.63
C LEU A 386 6.18 26.67 20.89
N THR A 387 5.79 26.81 22.15
CA THR A 387 4.43 27.23 22.53
C THR A 387 4.13 28.63 22.02
N ALA A 388 5.08 29.57 22.14
CA ALA A 388 4.94 30.93 21.62
C ALA A 388 4.84 30.95 20.08
N TYR A 389 5.63 30.13 19.39
CA TYR A 389 5.58 29.99 17.93
C TYR A 389 4.25 29.37 17.45
N LEU A 390 3.77 28.31 18.10
CA LEU A 390 2.46 27.73 17.76
C LEU A 390 1.31 28.71 18.03
N GLN A 391 1.43 29.54 19.08
CA GLN A 391 0.46 30.59 19.38
C GLN A 391 0.39 31.68 18.29
N SER A 392 1.46 31.88 17.49
CA SER A 392 1.40 32.83 16.36
C SER A 392 0.58 32.33 15.16
N PHE A 393 0.10 31.08 15.20
CA PHE A 393 -0.80 30.49 14.20
C PHE A 393 -2.21 30.19 14.77
N ALA A 394 -2.56 30.83 15.89
CA ALA A 394 -3.95 30.88 16.31
C ALA A 394 -4.69 31.94 15.47
N ALA A 395 -5.84 31.56 14.92
CA ALA A 395 -6.85 32.46 14.41
C ALA A 395 -7.30 33.40 15.54
N GLU A 396 -7.40 34.69 15.22
CA GLU A 396 -7.98 35.69 16.14
C GLU A 396 -9.47 35.45 16.39
#